data_AF-A0A7J4FIH8-F1
#
_entry.id   AF-A0A7J4FIH8-F1
#
_cell.length_a   1.000
_cell.length_b   1.000
_cell.length_c   1.000
_cell.angle_alpha   90.00
_cell.angle_beta   90.00
_cell.angle_gamma   90.00
#
_symmetry.space_group_name_H-M   'P 1'
#
loop_
_entity.id
_entity.type
_entity.pdbx_description
1 polymer ?
#
loop_
_entity_poly.entity_id
_entity_poly.type
_entity_poly.pdbx_seq_one_letter_code
_entity_poly.pdbx_strand_id
1 'polypeptide(L)' 'MMTALAGGVGAAKFLTGLVRVLPEEELTIIVNTGDDIEMYGLHISPDIDIIIYTLAGIVDEEKGWGNR' A
#
# COMPACT_ATOMS: atom_id res chain seq x y z
N MET A 1 -4.38 3.30 -18.90
CA MET A 1 -5.06 3.57 -17.60
C MET A 1 -5.67 2.30 -17.03
N MET A 2 -5.26 1.89 -15.83
CA MET A 2 -5.71 0.71 -15.09
C MET A 2 -6.09 1.10 -13.67
N THR A 3 -7.14 0.47 -13.13
CA THR A 3 -7.54 0.63 -11.72
C THR A 3 -7.43 -0.71 -10.99
N ALA A 4 -6.74 -0.72 -9.86
CA ALA A 4 -6.59 -1.89 -9.00
C ALA A 4 -7.32 -1.68 -7.66
N LEU A 5 -8.06 -2.70 -7.21
CA LEU A 5 -8.53 -2.79 -5.83
C LEU A 5 -7.43 -3.44 -4.99
N ALA A 6 -7.08 -2.85 -3.85
CA ALA A 6 -5.94 -3.29 -3.05
C ALA A 6 -6.23 -3.24 -1.55
N GLY A 7 -5.63 -4.17 -0.82
CA GLY A 7 -5.64 -4.23 0.65
C GLY A 7 -4.55 -5.18 1.14
N GLY A 8 -3.89 -4.80 2.23
CA GLY A 8 -2.84 -5.55 2.89
C GLY A 8 -1.52 -5.71 2.12
N VAL A 9 -0.60 -6.42 2.78
CA VAL A 9 0.75 -6.72 2.28
C VAL A 9 0.73 -7.48 0.94
N GLY A 10 -0.26 -8.36 0.73
CA GLY A 10 -0.38 -9.13 -0.50
C GLY A 10 -0.61 -8.24 -1.74
N ALA A 11 -1.51 -7.25 -1.60
CA ALA A 11 -1.74 -6.29 -2.67
C ALA A 11 -0.53 -5.37 -2.89
N ALA A 12 0.14 -4.94 -1.82
CA ALA A 12 1.37 -4.16 -1.93
C ALA A 12 2.43 -4.88 -2.77
N LYS A 13 2.64 -6.19 -2.54
CA LYS A 13 3.57 -7.02 -3.35
C LYS A 13 3.15 -7.13 -4.82
N PHE A 14 1.85 -7.30 -5.08
CA PHE A 14 1.32 -7.30 -6.45
C PHE A 14 1.59 -5.96 -7.15
N LEU A 15 1.32 -4.85 -6.47
CA LEU A 15 1.53 -3.50 -6.99
C LEU A 15 3.02 -3.22 -7.28
N THR A 16 3.94 -3.71 -6.46
CA THR A 16 5.40 -3.63 -6.75
C THR A 16 5.77 -4.26 -8.08
N GLY A 17 5.09 -5.34 -8.49
CA GLY A 17 5.25 -5.92 -9.83
C GLY A 17 4.58 -5.08 -10.91
N LEU A 18 3.37 -4.59 -10.62
CA LEU A 18 2.55 -3.85 -11.58
C LEU A 18 3.20 -2.52 -12.02
N VAL A 19 3.78 -1.76 -11.08
CA VAL A 19 4.45 -0.48 -11.39
C VAL A 19 5.72 -0.65 -12.26
N ARG A 20 6.24 -1.88 -12.41
CA ARG A 20 7.37 -2.15 -13.31
C ARG A 20 6.96 -2.33 -14.77
N VAL A 21 5.67 -2.57 -15.03
CA VAL A 21 5.15 -2.87 -16.37
C VAL A 21 4.11 -1.86 -16.84
N LEU A 22 3.71 -0.92 -15.97
CA LEU A 22 2.75 0.13 -16.26
C LEU A 22 3.32 1.48 -15.80
N PRO A 23 3.24 2.56 -16.61
CA PRO A 23 3.58 3.90 -16.17
C PRO A 23 2.78 4.30 -14.92
N GLU A 24 3.41 5.00 -13.97
CA GLU A 24 2.76 5.38 -12.71
C GLU A 24 1.52 6.25 -12.93
N GLU A 25 1.58 7.21 -13.87
CA GLU A 25 0.45 8.05 -14.28
C GLU A 25 -0.75 7.27 -14.85
N GLU A 26 -0.54 6.02 -15.26
CA GLU A 26 -1.60 5.16 -15.77
C GLU A 26 -2.22 4.25 -14.71
N LEU A 27 -1.71 4.25 -13.48
CA LEU A 27 -2.20 3.40 -12.39
C LEU A 27 -3.01 4.20 -11.38
N THR A 28 -4.25 3.77 -11.13
CA THR A 28 -5.06 4.23 -9.99
C THR A 28 -5.29 3.07 -9.03
N ILE A 29 -5.07 3.29 -7.74
CA ILE A 29 -5.25 2.27 -6.71
C ILE A 29 -6.39 2.70 -5.80
N ILE A 30 -7.40 1.86 -5.65
CA ILE A 30 -8.49 2.02 -4.69
C ILE A 30 -8.19 1.08 -3.52
N VAL A 31 -7.94 1.66 -2.35
CA VAL A 31 -7.45 0.92 -1.18
C VAL A 31 -8.58 0.64 -0.20
N ASN A 32 -8.54 -0.54 0.42
CA ASN A 32 -9.43 -0.91 1.52
C ASN A 32 -9.28 0.04 2.71
N THR A 33 -10.40 0.47 3.28
CA THR A 33 -10.47 1.26 4.52
C THR A 33 -11.22 0.52 5.63
N GLY A 34 -11.55 -0.76 5.43
CA GLY A 34 -12.25 -1.58 6.44
C GLY A 34 -11.44 -1.82 7.71
N ASP A 35 -10.13 -1.65 7.64
CA ASP A 35 -9.20 -1.82 8.76
C ASP A 35 -8.77 -0.48 9.38
N ASP A 36 -9.36 0.64 8.93
CA ASP A 36 -9.09 1.96 9.50
C ASP A 36 -9.61 2.03 10.95
N ILE A 37 -8.78 2.56 11.85
CA ILE A 37 -9.09 2.64 13.28
C ILE A 37 -8.68 3.97 13.88
N GLU A 38 -9.32 4.35 14.98
CA GLU A 38 -8.80 5.36 15.90
C GLU A 38 -8.09 4.67 17.05
N MET A 39 -6.81 4.98 17.25
CA MET A 39 -6.02 4.46 18.37
C MET A 39 -5.15 5.59 18.94
N TYR A 40 -5.16 5.75 20.26
CA TYR A 40 -4.45 6.83 20.96
C TYR A 40 -4.83 8.26 20.49
N GLY A 41 -6.07 8.46 20.03
CA GLY A 41 -6.54 9.75 19.52
C GLY A 41 -6.03 10.10 18.11
N LEU A 42 -5.45 9.12 17.41
CA LEU A 42 -4.96 9.25 16.05
C LEU A 42 -5.74 8.33 15.12
N HIS A 43 -5.93 8.75 13.87
CA HIS A 43 -6.48 7.92 12.81
C HIS A 43 -5.37 7.09 12.16
N ILE A 44 -5.59 5.79 11.98
CA ILE A 44 -4.64 4.83 11.42
C ILE A 44 -5.32 4.11 10.27
N SER A 45 -4.69 4.10 9.09
CA SER A 45 -5.19 3.43 7.88
C SER A 45 -4.19 2.37 7.39
N PRO A 46 -4.21 1.14 7.95
CA PRO A 46 -3.14 0.17 7.78
C PRO A 46 -2.85 -0.22 6.33
N ASP A 47 -3.90 -0.39 5.54
CA ASP A 47 -3.80 -0.84 4.14
C ASP A 47 -3.30 0.25 3.21
N ILE A 48 -3.68 1.51 3.47
CA ILE A 48 -3.14 2.67 2.77
C ILE A 48 -1.65 2.80 3.07
N ASP A 49 -1.30 2.76 4.36
CA ASP A 49 0.07 2.91 4.85
C ASP A 49 1.00 1.86 4.26
N ILE A 50 0.64 0.57 4.31
CA ILE A 50 1.51 -0.49 3.81
C ILE A 50 1.75 -0.40 2.30
N ILE A 51 0.75 0.04 1.52
CA ILE A 51 0.90 0.28 0.08
C ILE A 51 1.86 1.45 -0.16
N ILE A 52 1.68 2.56 0.56
CA ILE A 52 2.56 3.73 0.45
C ILE A 52 4.00 3.36 0.82
N TYR A 53 4.22 2.72 1.98
CA TYR A 53 5.56 2.37 2.44
C TYR A 53 6.26 1.43 1.46
N THR A 54 5.53 0.46 0.91
CA THR A 54 6.07 -0.52 -0.05
C THR A 54 6.44 0.15 -1.38
N LEU A 55 5.55 0.97 -1.96
CA LEU A 55 5.81 1.62 -3.25
C LEU A 55 6.83 2.75 -3.15
N ALA A 56 6.91 3.43 -2.01
CA ALA A 56 7.94 4.44 -1.74
C ALA A 56 9.32 3.84 -1.42
N GLY A 57 9.44 2.51 -1.30
CA GLY A 57 10.69 1.84 -0.98
C GLY A 57 11.19 2.09 0.45
N ILE A 58 10.30 2.43 1.38
CA ILE A 58 10.62 2.68 2.79
C ILE A 58 10.08 1.61 3.73
N VAL A 59 9.44 0.58 3.19
CA VAL A 59 9.00 -0.59 3.96
C VAL A 59 10.20 -1.31 4.57
N ASP A 60 10.06 -1.78 5.80
CA ASP A 60 11.04 -2.68 6.40
C ASP A 60 10.99 -4.04 5.69
N GLU A 61 11.94 -4.29 4.79
CA GLU A 61 12.00 -5.51 3.98
C GLU A 61 12.30 -6.77 4.81
N GLU A 62 12.99 -6.65 5.95
CA GLU A 62 13.33 -7.78 6.81
C GLU A 62 12.07 -8.28 7.53
N LYS A 63 11.24 -7.37 8.04
CA LYS A 63 9.95 -7.70 8.64
C LYS A 63 8.86 -7.96 7.61
N GLY A 64 8.94 -7.31 6.45
CA GLY A 64 7.93 -7.33 5.39
C GLY A 64 6.73 -6.40 5.65
N TRP A 65 6.79 -5.52 6.65
CA TRP A 65 5.78 -4.52 7.01
C TRP A 65 6.35 -3.44 7.94
N GLY A 66 5.67 -2.29 8.05
CA GLY A 66 6.17 -1.14 8.79
C GLY A 66 7.24 -0.36 8.01
N ASN A 67 7.81 0.68 8.61
CA ASN A 67 8.87 1.52 8.01
C ASN A 67 10.18 1.45 8.80
N ARG A 68 11.29 1.84 8.17
CA ARG A 68 12.65 1.87 8.74
C ARG A 68 12.95 3.15 9.54
#